data_AF-A0A3B4ZEI5-F1
#
_entry.id   AF-A0A3B4ZEI5-F1
#
_cell.length_a   1.000
_cell.length_b   1.000
_cell.length_c   1.000
_cell.angle_alpha   90.00
_cell.angle_beta   90.00
_cell.angle_gamma   90.00
#
_symmetry.space_group_name_H-M   'P 1'
#
loop_
_entity.id
_entity.type
_entity.pdbx_description
1 polymer ?
#
loop_
_entity_poly.entity_id
_entity_poly.type
_entity_poly.pdbx_seq_one_letter_code
_entity_poly.pdbx_strand_id
1 'polypeptide(L)'
;MARTKQTARKSTGGKAPRKQLATKAARKSAPATGGVKKPHRYRPGTVALREIRRYQKSTELLIRKLPFQRLVREIAQDFKTDLRFQTLTGGQQFLAIFSLLQVDNLRSAFYFINTRVIQIDM
;
A
#
# COMPACT_ATOMS: atom_id res chain seq x y z
N MET A 1 52.24 -10.38 32.67
CA MET A 1 51.10 -11.34 32.76
C MET A 1 49.84 -10.56 33.11
N ALA A 2 48.81 -10.57 32.24
CA ALA A 2 47.58 -9.79 32.43
C ALA A 2 46.39 -10.72 32.74
N ARG A 3 45.64 -10.40 33.79
CA ARG A 3 44.50 -11.16 34.30
C ARG A 3 43.27 -10.94 33.41
N THR A 4 42.78 -11.99 32.76
CA THR A 4 41.51 -11.96 32.02
C THR A 4 40.34 -12.27 32.96
N LYS A 5 39.38 -11.35 33.09
CA LYS A 5 38.10 -11.61 33.78
C LYS A 5 37.10 -12.17 32.77
N GLN A 6 36.81 -13.46 32.87
CA GLN A 6 35.68 -14.07 32.17
C GLN A 6 34.39 -13.74 32.93
N THR A 7 33.55 -12.86 32.40
CA THR A 7 32.20 -12.68 32.91
C THR A 7 31.26 -13.64 32.20
N ALA A 8 30.61 -14.53 32.95
CA ALA A 8 29.61 -15.43 32.41
C ALA A 8 28.43 -14.64 31.79
N ARG A 9 28.25 -14.75 30.47
CA ARG A 9 27.02 -14.34 29.81
C ARG A 9 26.02 -15.49 29.92
N LYS A 10 24.81 -15.20 30.42
CA LYS A 10 23.68 -16.13 30.42
C LYS A 10 23.31 -16.48 28.97
N SER A 11 23.52 -17.73 28.55
CA SER A 11 23.04 -18.28 27.28
C SER A 11 21.61 -18.80 27.45
N THR A 12 20.62 -17.92 27.39
CA THR A 12 19.25 -18.37 27.13
C THR A 12 18.99 -18.35 25.64
N GLY A 13 19.38 -19.43 24.97
CA GLY A 13 19.08 -19.70 23.57
C GLY A 13 18.66 -21.15 23.41
N GLY A 14 17.36 -21.39 23.16
CA GLY A 14 16.82 -22.70 22.84
C GLY A 14 15.62 -23.07 23.70
N LYS A 15 14.41 -22.81 23.20
CA LYS A 15 13.16 -23.31 23.79
C LYS A 15 13.07 -24.80 23.49
N ALA A 16 13.02 -25.65 24.51
CA ALA A 16 12.96 -27.10 24.36
C ALA A 16 11.69 -27.56 23.57
N PRO A 17 11.74 -28.70 22.85
CA PRO A 17 10.61 -29.18 22.07
C PRO A 17 9.50 -29.67 23.01
N ARG A 18 8.36 -28.99 23.00
CA ARG A 18 7.22 -29.27 23.87
C ARG A 18 6.26 -30.25 23.18
N LYS A 19 5.99 -31.40 23.82
CA LYS A 19 4.89 -32.33 23.45
C LYS A 19 3.56 -31.57 23.40
N GLN A 20 2.78 -31.81 22.34
CA GLN A 20 1.49 -31.16 22.08
C GLN A 20 0.42 -31.61 23.09
N LEU A 21 -0.01 -30.66 23.92
CA LEU A 21 -1.34 -30.65 24.52
C LEU A 21 -1.91 -29.26 24.25
N ALA A 22 -3.09 -29.23 23.62
CA ALA A 22 -3.77 -28.03 23.16
C ALA A 22 -3.90 -27.03 24.32
N THR A 23 -3.10 -25.97 24.27
CA THR A 23 -3.16 -24.87 25.23
C THR A 23 -3.79 -23.70 24.51
N LYS A 24 -5.04 -23.41 24.91
CA LYS A 24 -5.80 -22.19 24.60
C LYS A 24 -4.84 -21.00 24.70
N ALA A 25 -4.64 -20.30 23.58
CA ALA A 25 -3.69 -19.19 23.52
C ALA A 25 -4.17 -18.04 24.41
N ALA A 26 -3.70 -18.00 25.66
CA ALA A 26 -3.71 -16.80 26.46
C ALA A 26 -2.85 -15.77 25.71
N ARG A 27 -3.51 -14.86 24.99
CA ARG A 27 -2.85 -13.70 24.37
C ARG A 27 -2.11 -12.98 25.49
N LYS A 28 -0.83 -12.66 25.25
CA LYS A 28 0.02 -11.91 26.18
C LYS A 28 -0.74 -10.66 26.67
N SER A 29 -1.30 -10.73 27.87
CA SER A 29 -1.64 -9.54 28.63
C SER A 29 -0.32 -8.87 29.02
N ALA A 30 -0.35 -7.53 29.08
CA ALA A 30 0.81 -6.67 29.29
C ALA A 30 1.69 -7.12 30.47
N PRO A 31 3.01 -6.81 30.46
CA PRO A 31 3.86 -7.04 31.63
C PRO A 31 3.26 -6.32 32.84
N ALA A 32 3.07 -7.02 33.96
CA ALA A 32 2.50 -6.47 35.19
C ALA A 32 3.43 -5.49 35.93
N THR A 33 4.65 -5.27 35.42
CA THR A 33 5.62 -4.32 35.98
C THR A 33 6.49 -3.76 34.86
N GLY A 34 6.35 -2.45 34.60
CA GLY A 34 7.08 -1.72 33.57
C GLY A 34 6.14 -1.12 32.52
N GLY A 35 6.07 0.22 32.51
CA GLY A 35 5.15 0.99 31.65
C GLY A 35 5.12 0.50 30.19
N VAL A 36 3.91 0.45 29.63
CA VAL A 36 3.68 0.05 28.23
C VAL A 36 4.59 0.86 27.31
N LYS A 37 5.46 0.17 26.56
CA LYS A 37 6.27 0.83 25.52
C LYS A 37 5.35 1.62 24.60
N LYS A 38 5.65 2.91 24.43
CA LYS A 38 4.89 3.78 23.52
C LYS A 38 4.80 3.13 22.14
N PRO A 39 3.63 3.10 21.50
CA PRO A 39 3.50 2.63 20.13
C PRO A 39 4.51 3.34 19.23
N HIS A 40 5.21 2.58 18.39
CA HIS A 40 6.16 3.15 17.46
C HIS A 40 5.41 4.03 16.45
N ARG A 41 5.78 5.32 16.38
CA ARG A 41 5.26 6.28 15.41
C ARG A 41 6.36 6.68 14.45
N TYR A 42 6.11 6.53 13.16
CA TYR A 42 7.02 6.98 12.12
C TYR A 42 7.15 8.51 12.11
N ARG A 43 8.31 9.00 11.65
CA ARG A 43 8.51 10.43 11.40
C ARG A 43 7.58 10.92 10.28
N PRO A 44 7.15 12.20 10.30
CA PRO A 44 6.43 12.78 9.18
C PRO A 44 7.24 12.58 7.89
N GLY A 45 6.56 12.30 6.78
CA GLY A 45 7.19 12.02 5.49
C GLY A 45 7.64 10.56 5.27
N THR A 46 7.93 9.78 6.31
CA THR A 46 8.38 8.38 6.14
C THR A 46 7.31 7.50 5.48
N VAL A 47 6.05 7.67 5.87
CA VAL A 47 4.93 6.91 5.30
C VAL A 47 4.64 7.37 3.86
N ALA A 48 4.65 8.68 3.63
CA ALA A 48 4.41 9.27 2.31
C ALA A 48 5.45 8.81 1.27
N LEU A 49 6.75 8.84 1.60
CA LEU A 49 7.79 8.37 0.68
C LEU A 49 7.67 6.87 0.35
N ARG A 50 7.22 6.07 1.33
CA ARG A 50 6.96 4.64 1.10
C ARG A 50 5.78 4.42 0.15
N GLU A 51 4.72 5.20 0.30
CA GLU A 51 3.54 5.15 -0.58
C GLU A 51 3.88 5.63 -2.00
N ILE A 52 4.64 6.72 -2.16
CA ILE A 52 5.12 7.21 -3.46
C ILE A 52 5.89 6.11 -4.19
N ARG A 53 6.88 5.48 -3.53
CA ARG A 53 7.66 4.39 -4.12
C ARG A 53 6.80 3.18 -4.48
N ARG A 54 5.80 2.85 -3.66
CA ARG A 54 4.87 1.74 -3.92
C ARG A 54 4.06 2.01 -5.20
N TYR A 55 3.44 3.19 -5.31
CA TYR A 55 2.59 3.54 -6.45
C TYR A 55 3.35 3.83 -7.74
N GLN A 56 4.61 4.21 -7.66
CA GLN A 56 5.47 4.30 -8.84
C GLN A 56 5.91 2.90 -9.33
N LYS A 57 6.03 1.92 -8.43
CA LYS A 57 6.41 0.54 -8.77
C LYS A 57 5.23 -0.29 -9.30
N SER A 58 4.02 -0.02 -8.85
CA SER A 58 2.81 -0.78 -9.22
C SER A 58 1.79 0.10 -9.93
N THR A 59 1.06 -0.44 -10.90
CA THR A 59 0.02 0.29 -11.64
C THR A 59 -1.40 0.00 -11.11
N GLU A 60 -1.55 -0.29 -9.82
CA GLU A 60 -2.87 -0.53 -9.22
C GLU A 60 -3.72 0.75 -9.19
N LEU A 61 -5.04 0.61 -9.33
CA LEU A 61 -5.94 1.76 -9.32
C LEU A 61 -6.00 2.37 -7.91
N LEU A 62 -5.75 3.68 -7.82
CA LEU A 62 -5.82 4.43 -6.57
C LEU A 62 -7.26 4.64 -6.07
N ILE A 63 -8.22 4.62 -7.00
CA ILE A 63 -9.65 4.82 -6.72
C ILE A 63 -10.37 3.49 -6.96
N ARG A 64 -11.31 3.14 -6.07
CA ARG A 64 -12.13 1.94 -6.20
C ARG A 64 -12.97 1.98 -7.48
N LYS A 65 -13.02 0.86 -8.20
CA LYS A 65 -13.70 0.75 -9.50
C LYS A 65 -15.20 1.08 -9.44
N LEU A 66 -15.93 0.52 -8.46
CA LEU A 66 -17.39 0.63 -8.40
C LEU A 66 -17.93 2.06 -8.16
N PRO A 67 -17.46 2.84 -7.15
CA PRO A 67 -17.94 4.20 -6.96
C PRO A 67 -17.59 5.10 -8.15
N PHE A 68 -16.40 4.95 -8.73
CA PHE A 68 -16.01 5.73 -9.91
C PHE A 68 -16.86 5.37 -11.14
N GLN A 69 -17.15 4.09 -11.35
CA GLN A 69 -18.06 3.64 -12.41
C GLN A 69 -19.47 4.22 -12.25
N ARG A 70 -20.00 4.34 -11.03
CA ARG A 70 -21.32 4.95 -10.79
C ARG A 70 -21.31 6.43 -11.16
N LEU A 71 -20.29 7.16 -10.74
CA LEU A 71 -20.13 8.58 -11.08
C LEU A 71 -20.06 8.82 -12.59
N VAL A 72 -19.29 8.00 -13.32
CA VAL A 72 -19.20 8.14 -14.79
C VAL A 72 -20.54 7.88 -15.46
N ARG A 73 -21.35 6.94 -14.94
CA ARG A 73 -22.69 6.66 -15.47
C ARG A 73 -23.68 7.79 -15.18
N GLU A 74 -23.62 8.35 -13.97
CA GLU A 74 -24.43 9.50 -13.56
C GLU A 74 -24.20 10.68 -14.51
N ILE A 75 -22.95 11.09 -14.69
CA ILE A 75 -22.59 12.20 -15.59
C ILE A 75 -23.02 11.91 -17.03
N ALA A 76 -22.84 10.68 -17.51
CA ALA A 76 -23.18 10.32 -18.88
C ALA A 76 -24.70 10.28 -19.14
N GLN A 77 -25.50 9.91 -18.12
CA GLN A 77 -26.95 9.89 -18.20
C GLN A 77 -27.51 11.30 -18.49
N ASP A 78 -26.87 12.35 -17.97
CA ASP A 78 -27.25 13.75 -18.18
C ASP A 78 -27.08 14.21 -19.65
N PHE A 79 -26.21 13.55 -20.42
CA PHE A 79 -25.98 13.86 -21.84
C PHE A 79 -26.82 12.99 -22.79
N LYS A 80 -26.99 11.71 -22.48
CA LYS A 80 -27.77 10.77 -23.32
C LYS A 80 -28.23 9.56 -22.50
N THR A 81 -29.54 9.30 -22.51
CA THR A 81 -30.21 8.30 -21.67
C THR A 81 -29.91 6.84 -22.04
N ASP A 82 -29.47 6.55 -23.27
CA ASP A 82 -29.28 5.19 -23.80
C ASP A 82 -27.80 4.78 -24.00
N LEU A 83 -26.89 5.32 -23.19
CA LEU A 83 -25.47 4.98 -23.27
C LEU A 83 -25.19 3.59 -22.67
N ARG A 84 -24.81 2.64 -23.53
CA ARG A 84 -24.38 1.29 -23.14
C ARG A 84 -22.86 1.26 -22.94
N PHE A 85 -22.44 1.05 -21.70
CA PHE A 85 -21.03 0.89 -21.34
C PHE A 85 -20.62 -0.58 -21.47
N GLN A 86 -19.81 -0.90 -22.48
CA GLN A 86 -19.27 -2.25 -22.67
C GLN A 86 -18.11 -2.50 -21.71
N THR A 87 -18.21 -3.57 -20.91
CA THR A 87 -17.13 -3.88 -20.00
C THR A 87 -15.97 -4.59 -20.69
N LEU A 88 -14.99 -3.85 -21.22
CA LEU A 88 -13.71 -4.45 -21.60
C LEU A 88 -12.95 -4.83 -20.32
N THR A 89 -12.66 -6.12 -20.19
CA THR A 89 -11.97 -6.71 -19.04
C THR A 89 -10.63 -6.01 -18.84
N GLY A 90 -10.46 -5.34 -17.71
CA GLY A 90 -9.21 -4.69 -17.30
C GLY A 90 -9.07 -3.23 -17.75
N GLY A 91 -9.62 -2.28 -16.99
CA GLY A 91 -9.20 -0.86 -16.95
C GLY A 91 -9.37 -0.01 -18.22
N GLN A 92 -9.50 -0.62 -19.39
CA GLN A 92 -9.46 0.02 -20.72
C GLN A 92 -10.71 0.86 -21.04
N GLN A 93 -11.79 0.68 -20.29
CA GLN A 93 -13.00 1.50 -20.48
C GLN A 93 -12.78 2.97 -20.11
N PHE A 94 -11.87 3.25 -19.17
CA PHE A 94 -11.57 4.64 -18.79
C PHE A 94 -10.77 5.36 -19.86
N LEU A 95 -9.85 4.67 -20.53
CA LEU A 95 -9.08 5.26 -21.63
C LEU A 95 -9.96 5.54 -22.86
N ALA A 96 -10.96 4.69 -23.11
CA ALA A 96 -11.89 4.87 -24.23
C ALA A 96 -12.85 6.08 -24.03
N ILE A 97 -13.31 6.33 -22.80
CA ILE A 97 -14.16 7.49 -22.50
C ILE A 97 -13.34 8.79 -22.54
N PHE A 98 -12.09 8.77 -22.05
CA PHE A 98 -11.17 9.92 -22.17
C PHE A 98 -10.72 10.20 -23.62
N SER A 99 -10.82 9.25 -24.54
CA SER A 99 -10.55 9.50 -25.98
C SER A 99 -11.76 10.03 -26.76
N LEU A 100 -12.99 9.82 -26.28
CA LEU A 100 -14.21 10.30 -26.94
C LEU A 100 -14.67 11.68 -26.45
N LEU A 101 -14.20 12.11 -25.27
CA LEU A 101 -14.35 13.47 -24.78
C LEU A 101 -12.99 14.18 -24.97
N GLN A 102 -12.93 15.11 -25.93
CA GLN A 102 -11.80 15.98 -26.27
C GLN A 102 -11.28 16.79 -25.06
N VAL A 103 -10.67 16.14 -24.07
CA VAL A 103 -9.96 16.76 -22.94
C VAL A 103 -8.47 16.55 -23.19
N ASP A 104 -7.98 17.11 -24.29
CA ASP A 104 -6.61 16.94 -24.79
C ASP A 104 -5.53 17.54 -23.86
N ASN A 105 -5.92 18.26 -22.81
CA ASN A 105 -4.97 18.99 -21.96
C ASN A 105 -4.41 18.17 -20.78
N LEU A 106 -4.95 16.99 -20.47
CA LEU A 106 -4.47 16.15 -19.34
C LEU A 106 -3.81 14.84 -19.77
N ARG A 107 -4.03 14.41 -21.02
CA ARG A 107 -3.40 13.19 -21.56
C ARG A 107 -1.89 13.36 -21.69
N SER A 108 -1.43 14.52 -22.18
CA SER A 108 0.00 14.86 -22.25
C SER A 108 0.65 14.90 -20.86
N ALA A 109 -0.01 15.49 -19.85
CA ALA A 109 0.51 15.54 -18.49
C ALA A 109 0.65 14.13 -17.86
N PHE A 110 -0.31 13.23 -18.12
CA PHE A 110 -0.28 11.87 -17.59
C PHE A 110 0.84 11.03 -18.21
N TYR A 111 1.11 11.18 -19.52
CA TYR A 111 2.26 10.53 -20.17
C TYR A 111 3.59 11.20 -19.80
N PHE A 112 3.63 12.53 -19.69
CA PHE A 112 4.83 13.31 -19.37
C PHE A 112 5.36 13.06 -17.95
N ILE A 113 4.47 12.93 -16.95
CA ILE A 113 4.85 12.56 -15.58
C ILE A 113 5.41 11.13 -15.53
N ASN A 114 4.84 10.20 -16.29
CA ASN A 114 5.33 8.82 -16.33
C ASN A 114 6.71 8.70 -17.02
N THR A 115 6.99 9.48 -18.06
CA THR A 115 8.31 9.45 -18.74
C THR A 115 9.40 10.17 -17.93
N ARG A 116 9.10 11.30 -17.26
CA ARG A 116 10.12 12.02 -16.45
C ARG A 116 10.54 11.31 -15.17
N VAL A 117 9.68 10.47 -14.58
CA VAL A 117 10.07 9.62 -13.42
C VAL A 117 11.08 8.56 -13.85
N ILE A 118 10.96 8.01 -15.06
CA ILE A 118 11.90 7.01 -15.59
C ILE A 118 13.27 7.64 -15.92
N GLN A 119 13.30 8.93 -16.28
CA GLN A 119 14.53 9.61 -16.71
C GLN A 119 15.33 10.28 -15.57
N ILE A 120 14.78 10.37 -14.35
CA ILE A 120 15.52 10.86 -13.17
C ILE A 120 16.38 9.73 -12.55
N ASP A 121 16.10 8.46 -12.88
CA ASP A 121 16.81 7.27 -12.40
C ASP A 121 17.82 6.68 -13.43
N MET A 122 18.21 7.43 -14.49
CA MET A 122 19.30 7.06 -15.43
C MET A 122 20.37 8.14 -15.49
#